data_AF-A0A4S3LQE1-F1
#
_entry.id   AF-A0A4S3LQE1-F1
#
_cell.length_a   1.000
_cell.length_b   1.000
_cell.length_c   1.000
_cell.angle_alpha   90.00
_cell.angle_beta   90.00
_cell.angle_gamma   90.00
#
_symmetry.space_group_name_H-M   'P 1'
#
loop_
_entity.id
_entity.type
_entity.pdbx_description
1 polymer ?
#
loop_
_entity_poly.entity_id
_entity_poly.type
_entity_poly.pdbx_seq_one_letter_code
_entity_poly.pdbx_strand_id
1 'polypeptide(L)' 'MKAWPYPRIVAHRGGGALAPENTLAAIDVGAKYGHTMIEFDAKLAQGGE' A
#
# COMPACT_ATOMS: atom_id res chain seq x y z
N MET A 1 -25.31 -1.90 12.30
CA MET A 1 -24.33 -1.80 11.20
C MET A 1 -22.98 -2.23 11.72
N LYS A 2 -22.23 -3.08 10.99
CA LYS A 2 -20.82 -3.34 11.33
C LYS A 2 -20.01 -2.07 11.06
N ALA A 3 -19.09 -1.73 11.97
CA ALA A 3 -18.15 -0.64 11.75
C ALA A 3 -17.23 -0.99 10.56
N TRP A 4 -17.05 -0.04 9.65
CA TRP A 4 -16.08 -0.17 8.56
C TRP A 4 -14.66 -0.05 9.14
N PRO A 5 -13.81 -1.08 9.03
CA PRO A 5 -12.54 -1.12 9.77
C PRO A 5 -11.41 -0.32 9.11
N TYR A 6 -11.58 0.11 7.85
CA TYR A 6 -10.50 0.72 7.08
C TYR A 6 -10.41 2.24 7.33
N PRO A 7 -9.18 2.80 7.31
CA PRO A 7 -8.96 4.21 7.57
C PRO A 7 -9.49 5.10 6.45
N ARG A 8 -9.59 6.40 6.72
CA ARG A 8 -9.99 7.41 5.72
C ARG A 8 -8.92 7.69 4.67
N ILE A 9 -7.65 7.36 4.94
CA ILE A 9 -6.51 7.65 4.08
C ILE A 9 -5.72 6.37 3.91
N VAL A 10 -5.40 6.06 2.66
CA VAL A 10 -4.60 4.90 2.24
C VAL A 10 -3.43 5.42 1.40
N ALA A 11 -2.22 4.97 1.70
CA ALA A 11 -1.06 5.36 0.89
C ALA A 11 -1.09 4.59 -0.44
N HIS A 12 -1.29 5.33 -1.53
CA HIS A 12 -1.37 4.80 -2.89
C HIS A 12 -0.05 4.13 -3.30
N ARG A 13 -0.10 2.89 -3.79
CA ARG A 13 1.06 2.07 -4.21
C ARG A 13 2.21 2.03 -3.20
N GLY A 14 1.87 1.93 -1.91
CA GLY A 14 2.80 1.90 -0.78
C GLY A 14 3.10 3.28 -0.18
N GLY A 15 3.74 4.17 -0.93
CA GLY A 15 4.31 5.44 -0.43
C GLY A 15 3.91 6.67 -1.25
N GLY A 16 2.94 6.54 -2.14
CA GLY A 16 2.60 7.56 -3.12
C GLY A 16 3.78 7.84 -4.06
N ALA A 17 3.98 9.11 -4.41
CA ALA A 17 5.08 9.55 -5.27
C ALA A 17 6.43 9.74 -4.53
N LEU A 18 6.50 9.42 -3.23
CA LEU A 18 7.68 9.67 -2.39
C LEU A 18 8.71 8.52 -2.46
N ALA A 19 8.36 7.40 -3.09
CA ALA A 19 9.21 6.24 -3.32
C ALA A 19 8.76 5.50 -4.60
N PRO A 20 9.59 4.62 -5.17
CA PRO A 20 9.20 3.79 -6.31
C PRO A 20 7.96 2.95 -6.00
N GLU A 21 6.90 3.12 -6.77
CA GLU A 21 5.61 2.47 -6.54
C GLU A 21 5.66 0.94 -6.51
N ASN A 22 4.75 0.32 -5.74
CA ASN A 22 4.62 -1.14 -5.64
C ASN A 22 5.91 -1.86 -5.19
N THR A 23 6.75 -1.19 -4.40
CA THR A 23 7.97 -1.77 -3.81
C THR A 23 7.89 -1.84 -2.29
N LEU A 24 8.69 -2.71 -1.68
CA LEU A 24 8.86 -2.75 -0.21
C LEU A 24 9.34 -1.40 0.34
N ALA A 25 10.22 -0.70 -0.39
CA ALA A 25 10.69 0.62 0.01
C ALA A 25 9.55 1.66 0.06
N ALA A 26 8.56 1.59 -0.84
CA ALA A 26 7.38 2.44 -0.79
C ALA A 26 6.47 2.10 0.39
N ILE A 27 6.33 0.82 0.73
CA ILE A 27 5.62 0.38 1.94
C ILE A 27 6.28 0.96 3.20
N ASP A 28 7.60 0.86 3.30
CA ASP A 28 8.37 1.40 4.42
C ASP A 28 8.20 2.93 4.53
N VAL A 29 8.17 3.63 3.40
CA VAL A 29 7.88 5.08 3.37
C VAL A 29 6.46 5.38 3.84
N GLY A 30 5.44 4.63 3.38
CA GLY A 30 4.06 4.77 3.86
C GLY A 30 3.95 4.63 5.37
N ALA A 31 4.61 3.61 5.92
CA ALA A 31 4.68 3.36 7.36
C ALA A 31 5.44 4.48 8.11
N LYS A 32 6.56 4.96 7.57
CA LYS A 32 7.33 6.09 8.14
C LYS A 32 6.51 7.38 8.26
N TYR A 33 5.57 7.60 7.34
CA TYR A 33 4.63 8.74 7.39
C TYR A 33 3.35 8.44 8.20
N GLY A 34 3.27 7.30 8.88
CA GLY A 34 2.18 6.97 9.81
C GLY A 34 0.88 6.49 9.14
N HIS A 35 0.93 6.09 7.86
CA HIS A 35 -0.24 5.48 7.22
C HIS A 35 -0.51 4.11 7.85
N THR A 36 -1.78 3.85 8.19
CA THR A 36 -2.21 2.57 8.77
C THR A 36 -2.74 1.59 7.73
N MET A 37 -2.79 2.00 6.46
CA MET A 37 -3.14 1.17 5.31
C MET A 37 -2.39 1.66 4.08
N ILE A 38 -1.99 0.71 3.24
CA ILE A 38 -1.44 0.94 1.90
C ILE A 38 -2.34 0.29 0.85
N GLU A 39 -2.26 0.78 -0.37
CA GLU A 39 -2.75 0.11 -1.57
C GLU A 39 -1.54 -0.32 -2.42
N PHE A 40 -1.67 -1.39 -3.19
CA PHE A 40 -0.67 -1.84 -4.16
C PHE A 40 -1.30 -2.69 -5.26
N ASP A 41 -0.69 -2.68 -6.44
CA ASP A 41 -1.10 -3.50 -7.57
C ASP A 41 -0.51 -4.91 -7.45
N ALA A 42 -1.35 -5.94 -7.44
CA ALA A 42 -0.93 -7.34 -7.51
C ALA A 42 -1.10 -7.91 -8.93
N LYS A 43 -0.19 -8.78 -9.36
CA LYS A 43 -0.23 -9.46 -10.67
C LYS A 43 0.32 -10.88 -10.53
N LEU A 44 -0.14 -11.77 -11.41
CA LEU A 44 0.38 -13.13 -11.53
C LEU A 44 1.52 -13.17 -12.55
N ALA A 45 2.60 -13.83 -12.18
CA ALA A 45 3.65 -14.31 -13.04
C ALA A 45 3.18 -15.53 -13.85
N GLN A 46 3.96 -15.90 -14.86
CA GLN A 46 3.65 -17.05 -15.71
C GLN A 46 3.50 -18.37 -14.92
N GLY A 47 4.21 -18.51 -13.79
CA GLY A 47 4.13 -19.66 -12.88
C GLY A 47 2.95 -19.61 -11.90
N GLY A 48 2.12 -18.57 -11.91
CA GLY A 48 0.99 -18.39 -10.99
C GLY A 48 1.35 -17.78 -9.62
N GLU A 49 2.57 -17.24 -9.48
CA GLU A 49 3.01 -16.44 -8.33
C GLU A 49 2.70 -14.95 -8.51
#